data_AF-A0A5E4ARZ9-F1
#
_entry.id   AF-A0A5E4ARZ9-F1
#
_cell.length_a   1.000
_cell.length_b   1.000
_cell.length_c   1.000
_cell.angle_alpha   90.00
_cell.angle_beta   90.00
_cell.angle_gamma   90.00
#
_symmetry.space_group_name_H-M   'P 1'
#
loop_
_entity.id
_entity.type
_entity.pdbx_description
1 polymer ?
#
loop_
_entity_poly.entity_id
_entity_poly.type
_entity_poly.pdbx_seq_one_letter_code
_entity_poly.pdbx_strand_id
1 'polypeptide(L)'
;MAPMGIRLSPLGVAVFCLLGLGVLYHLYSGFLAGRFSLFGLGGELGGGAAGPAAVADAGTVDLREMLAVSVLAAVRGGDEVRRVRESNVLHEKSKGKTREGAEDKMTSGDVLSNRKMFYLLKTAFPSVQINTEEHVDANDKEVILWDHKIPEDILKEITTPKEVPAESVTVWIDPLDATQEYTEDLRKYVTTMVCVAVNGKPVLGVIHKPFSEYT
;
A
#
# COMPACT_ATOMS: atom_id res chain seq x y z
N MET A 1 -0.91 -52.81 37.71
CA MET A 1 -0.73 -52.79 36.24
C MET A 1 0.30 -51.72 35.93
N ALA A 2 1.47 -52.07 35.39
CA ALA A 2 2.48 -51.10 35.01
C ALA A 2 2.08 -50.41 33.69
N PRO A 3 2.27 -49.09 33.53
CA PRO A 3 1.93 -48.41 32.29
C PRO A 3 2.86 -48.89 31.18
N MET A 4 2.24 -49.29 30.06
CA MET A 4 2.92 -49.79 28.86
C MET A 4 3.64 -48.61 28.19
N GLY A 5 4.92 -48.42 28.52
CA GLY A 5 5.74 -47.38 27.91
C GLY A 5 5.98 -47.67 26.42
N ILE A 6 5.77 -46.66 25.57
CA ILE A 6 6.09 -46.72 24.14
C ILE A 6 7.60 -46.95 24.01
N ARG A 7 8.01 -48.10 23.46
CA ARG A 7 9.42 -48.40 23.16
C ARG A 7 9.74 -47.96 21.73
N LEU A 8 10.36 -46.80 21.58
CA LEU A 8 10.88 -46.33 20.30
C LEU A 8 12.18 -47.07 19.97
N SER A 9 12.29 -47.58 18.74
CA SER A 9 13.56 -48.11 18.22
C SER A 9 14.56 -46.95 18.02
N PRO A 10 15.88 -47.22 17.95
CA PRO A 10 16.88 -46.17 17.67
C PRO A 10 16.57 -45.38 16.38
N LEU A 11 16.01 -46.04 15.37
CA LEU A 11 15.55 -45.41 14.13
C LEU A 11 14.34 -44.48 14.39
N GLY A 12 13.39 -44.92 15.23
CA GLY A 12 12.25 -44.11 15.63
C GLY A 12 12.65 -42.85 16.39
N VAL A 13 13.68 -42.94 17.25
CA VAL A 13 14.24 -41.77 17.95
C VAL A 13 14.86 -40.79 16.96
N ALA A 14 15.62 -41.28 15.97
CA ALA A 14 16.24 -40.43 14.95
C ALA A 14 15.19 -39.67 14.11
N VAL A 15 14.14 -40.35 13.66
CA VAL A 15 13.03 -39.73 12.90
C VAL A 15 12.31 -38.70 13.76
N PHE A 16 12.05 -38.99 15.04
CA PHE A 16 11.42 -38.04 15.95
C PHE A 16 12.25 -36.76 16.14
N CYS A 17 13.58 -36.90 16.30
CA CYS A 17 14.48 -35.76 16.41
C CYS A 17 14.51 -34.92 15.13
N LEU A 18 14.52 -35.54 13.94
CA LEU A 18 14.51 -34.82 12.67
C LEU A 18 13.20 -34.06 12.44
N LEU A 19 12.06 -34.67 12.79
CA LEU A 19 10.75 -33.99 12.74
C LEU A 19 10.70 -32.82 13.74
N GLY A 20 11.23 -33.01 14.94
CA GLY A 20 11.35 -31.95 15.95
C GLY A 20 12.20 -30.77 15.47
N LEU A 21 13.36 -31.06 14.86
CA LEU A 21 14.22 -30.03 14.26
C LEU A 21 13.55 -29.31 13.09
N GLY A 22 12.80 -30.03 12.25
CA GLY A 22 12.01 -29.44 11.16
C GLY A 22 10.93 -28.48 11.68
N VAL A 23 10.22 -28.86 12.75
CA VAL A 23 9.22 -27.99 13.40
C VAL A 23 9.89 -26.77 14.03
N LEU A 24 10.99 -26.95 14.76
CA LEU A 24 11.77 -25.85 15.34
C LEU A 24 12.28 -24.88 14.28
N TYR A 25 12.81 -25.39 13.17
CA TYR A 25 13.24 -24.57 12.04
C TYR A 25 12.07 -23.81 11.41
N HIS A 26 10.90 -24.45 11.25
CA HIS A 26 9.73 -23.80 10.68
C HIS A 26 9.15 -22.72 11.62
N LEU A 27 9.17 -22.95 12.93
CA LEU A 27 8.77 -21.96 13.94
C LEU A 27 9.75 -20.79 13.98
N TYR A 28 11.06 -21.06 13.93
CA TYR A 28 12.10 -20.04 13.95
C TYR A 28 12.10 -19.19 12.67
N SER A 29 11.95 -19.81 11.50
CA SER A 29 11.83 -19.11 10.22
C SER A 29 10.51 -18.33 10.12
N GLY A 30 9.41 -18.86 10.64
CA GLY A 30 8.12 -18.14 10.75
C GLY A 30 8.20 -16.91 11.65
N PHE A 31 8.95 -16.99 12.76
CA PHE A 31 9.23 -15.87 13.66
C PHE A 31 10.09 -14.79 12.98
N LEU A 32 11.13 -15.17 12.22
CA LEU A 32 11.95 -14.22 11.48
C LEU A 32 11.21 -13.56 10.30
N ALA A 33 10.27 -14.27 9.66
CA ALA A 33 9.57 -13.83 8.46
C ALA A 33 8.21 -13.18 8.72
N GLY A 34 7.79 -13.00 9.98
CA GLY A 34 6.52 -12.36 10.35
C GLY A 34 5.26 -13.07 9.81
N ARG A 35 5.36 -14.37 9.47
CA ARG A 35 4.27 -15.15 8.87
C ARG A 35 3.95 -16.37 9.73
N PHE A 36 3.05 -16.19 10.69
CA PHE A 36 2.36 -17.31 11.32
C PHE A 36 1.12 -17.67 10.50
N SER A 37 1.25 -18.65 9.59
CA SER A 37 0.10 -19.38 9.06
C SER A 37 -0.08 -20.64 9.90
N LEU A 38 -0.89 -20.56 10.95
CA LEU A 38 -1.25 -21.73 11.74
C LEU A 38 -2.34 -22.52 11.00
N PHE A 39 -1.94 -23.65 10.41
CA PHE A 39 -2.85 -24.70 9.97
C PHE A 39 -3.66 -25.17 11.18
N GLY A 40 -4.99 -25.03 11.11
CA GLY A 40 -5.88 -25.33 12.22
C GLY A 40 -5.94 -26.81 12.56
N LEU A 41 -5.92 -27.11 13.86
CA LEU A 41 -6.78 -28.12 14.47
C LEU A 41 -6.82 -27.90 16.00
N GLY A 42 -7.96 -27.40 16.48
CA GLY A 42 -8.58 -27.71 17.78
C GLY A 42 -7.82 -27.40 19.09
N GLY A 43 -8.42 -26.53 19.91
CA GLY A 43 -8.29 -26.58 21.37
C GLY A 43 -7.75 -25.32 22.00
N GLU A 44 -8.64 -24.56 22.65
CA GLU A 44 -8.27 -23.60 23.69
C GLU A 44 -7.44 -24.29 24.79
N LEU A 45 -6.43 -23.58 25.32
CA LEU A 45 -6.11 -23.44 26.75
C LEU A 45 -4.71 -22.84 26.94
N GLY A 46 -4.63 -21.81 27.80
CA GLY A 46 -3.50 -21.66 28.71
C GLY A 46 -2.58 -20.47 28.46
N GLY A 47 -2.77 -19.44 29.29
CA GLY A 47 -1.95 -18.24 29.33
C GLY A 47 -0.47 -18.48 29.62
N GLY A 48 0.35 -17.58 29.09
CA GLY A 48 1.74 -17.38 29.44
C GLY A 48 2.10 -15.97 29.03
N ALA A 49 2.27 -15.09 30.01
CA ALA A 49 2.51 -13.66 29.84
C ALA A 49 3.74 -13.39 28.96
N ALA A 50 3.51 -13.13 27.68
CA ALA A 50 4.40 -12.31 26.89
C ALA A 50 4.09 -10.86 27.26
N GLY A 51 5.12 -10.13 27.70
CA GLY A 51 5.03 -8.69 27.96
C GLY A 51 4.42 -7.97 26.75
N PRO A 52 3.83 -6.78 26.94
CA PRO A 52 3.17 -6.09 25.85
C PRO A 52 4.15 -5.96 24.71
N ALA A 53 3.93 -6.75 23.65
CA ALA A 53 4.35 -6.36 22.32
C ALA A 53 3.86 -4.92 22.22
N ALA A 54 4.79 -3.99 22.06
CA ALA A 54 4.46 -2.60 21.86
C ALA A 54 3.37 -2.60 20.79
N VAL A 55 2.14 -2.32 21.23
CA VAL A 55 1.04 -2.00 20.35
C VAL A 55 1.59 -0.76 19.67
N ALA A 56 2.16 -0.94 18.48
CA ALA A 56 2.42 0.18 17.60
C ALA A 56 1.11 0.95 17.62
N ASP A 57 1.17 2.22 18.02
CA ASP A 57 0.00 3.08 18.11
C ASP A 57 -0.76 2.93 16.79
N ALA A 58 -1.79 2.09 16.83
CA ALA A 58 -2.51 1.62 15.66
C ALA A 58 -3.49 2.74 15.37
N GLY A 59 -2.94 3.86 14.90
CA GLY A 59 -3.66 5.09 14.69
C GLY A 59 -4.91 4.82 13.87
N THR A 60 -6.00 5.51 14.21
CA THR A 60 -7.20 5.45 13.39
C THR A 60 -7.09 6.44 12.23
N VAL A 61 -7.83 6.17 11.16
CA VAL A 61 -7.95 7.03 9.99
C VAL A 61 -9.42 7.39 9.83
N ASP A 62 -9.76 8.69 9.85
CA ASP A 62 -11.07 9.16 9.38
C ASP A 62 -11.10 9.08 7.84
N LEU A 63 -12.04 8.32 7.30
CA LEU A 63 -12.20 8.16 5.86
C LEU A 63 -12.52 9.47 5.13
N ARG A 64 -13.05 10.50 5.81
CA ARG A 64 -13.27 11.82 5.22
C ARG A 64 -11.95 12.57 5.02
N GLU A 65 -11.05 12.49 6.00
CA GLU A 65 -9.69 13.00 5.84
C GLU A 65 -8.98 12.24 4.73
N MET A 66 -9.01 10.91 4.75
CA MET A 66 -8.42 10.07 3.70
C MET A 66 -8.90 10.45 2.29
N LEU A 67 -10.20 10.69 2.12
CA LEU A 67 -10.74 11.16 0.84
C LEU A 67 -10.20 12.53 0.46
N ALA A 68 -10.21 13.50 1.40
CA ALA A 68 -9.63 14.81 1.15
C ALA A 68 -8.16 14.70 0.73
N VAL A 69 -7.38 13.80 1.35
CA VAL A 69 -5.96 13.59 1.03
C VAL A 69 -5.77 12.99 -0.33
N SER A 70 -6.62 12.03 -0.66
CA SER A 70 -6.60 11.39 -1.96
C SER A 70 -6.91 12.39 -3.08
N VAL A 71 -7.87 13.29 -2.87
CA VAL A 71 -8.18 14.39 -3.80
C VAL A 71 -6.99 15.34 -3.94
N LEU A 72 -6.43 15.82 -2.83
CA LEU A 72 -5.28 16.73 -2.86
C LEU A 72 -4.05 16.09 -3.52
N ALA A 73 -3.81 14.80 -3.27
CA ALA A 73 -2.75 14.04 -3.90
C ALA A 73 -2.95 13.96 -5.41
N ALA A 74 -4.12 13.53 -5.86
CA ALA A 74 -4.42 13.44 -7.29
C ALA A 74 -4.25 14.81 -8.00
N VAL A 75 -4.76 15.89 -7.40
CA VAL A 75 -4.59 17.25 -7.97
C VAL A 75 -3.12 17.64 -8.05
N ARG A 76 -2.34 17.47 -6.97
CA ARG A 76 -0.91 17.85 -6.96
C ARG A 76 -0.05 16.99 -7.88
N GLY A 77 -0.38 15.70 -8.00
CA GLY A 77 0.24 14.82 -8.99
C GLY A 77 -0.07 15.31 -10.41
N GLY A 78 -1.35 15.58 -10.68
CA GLY A 78 -1.82 16.14 -11.95
C GLY A 78 -1.16 17.47 -12.32
N ASP A 79 -0.91 18.36 -11.36
CA ASP A 79 -0.20 19.62 -11.61
C ASP A 79 1.25 19.38 -12.08
N GLU A 80 1.96 18.39 -11.54
CA GLU A 80 3.30 18.03 -12.04
C GLU A 80 3.22 17.37 -13.43
N VAL A 81 2.23 16.51 -13.68
CA VAL A 81 1.96 15.95 -15.02
C VAL A 81 1.74 17.08 -16.03
N ARG A 82 0.87 18.04 -15.70
CA ARG A 82 0.60 19.22 -16.54
C ARG A 82 1.87 20.04 -16.77
N ARG A 83 2.61 20.35 -15.72
CA ARG A 83 3.85 21.14 -15.77
C ARG A 83 4.89 20.50 -16.67
N VAL A 84 5.14 19.20 -16.52
CA VAL A 84 6.11 18.48 -17.36
C VAL A 84 5.68 18.53 -18.82
N ARG A 85 4.39 18.28 -19.10
CA ARG A 85 3.85 18.34 -20.45
C ARG A 85 3.99 19.71 -21.09
N GLU A 86 3.61 20.76 -20.38
CA GLU A 86 3.66 22.14 -20.87
C GLU A 86 5.10 22.63 -21.07
N SER A 87 6.05 22.12 -20.27
CA SER A 87 7.47 22.40 -20.49
C SER A 87 8.06 21.70 -21.73
N ASN A 88 7.37 20.69 -22.26
CA ASN A 88 7.81 19.82 -23.35
C ASN A 88 9.12 19.05 -23.07
N VAL A 89 9.40 18.81 -21.78
CA VAL A 89 10.59 18.09 -21.30
C VAL A 89 10.16 16.75 -20.69
N LEU A 90 9.71 15.81 -21.53
CA LEU A 90 9.14 14.54 -21.05
C LEU A 90 10.19 13.56 -20.50
N HIS A 91 11.41 13.55 -21.07
CA HIS A 91 12.43 12.54 -20.76
C HIS A 91 11.90 11.09 -20.78
N GLU A 92 11.27 10.72 -21.90
CA GLU A 92 10.68 9.39 -22.11
C GLU A 92 11.73 8.27 -22.01
N LYS A 93 11.37 7.19 -21.31
CA LYS A 93 12.14 5.96 -21.15
C LYS A 93 11.21 4.76 -21.27
N SER A 94 11.71 3.64 -21.78
CA SER A 94 11.00 2.37 -21.74
C SER A 94 11.35 1.60 -20.45
N LYS A 95 10.34 1.17 -19.70
CA LYS A 95 10.43 0.25 -18.54
C LYS A 95 10.54 -1.22 -18.95
N GLY A 96 10.24 -1.52 -20.22
CA GLY A 96 10.19 -2.88 -20.75
C GLY A 96 9.04 -3.05 -21.73
N LYS A 97 8.43 -4.23 -21.71
CA LYS A 97 7.24 -4.52 -22.52
C LYS A 97 6.04 -4.87 -21.64
N THR A 98 4.87 -4.42 -22.05
CA THR A 98 3.61 -4.88 -21.49
C THR A 98 3.39 -6.36 -21.80
N ARG A 99 2.38 -6.99 -21.19
CA ARG A 99 2.03 -8.40 -21.46
C ARG A 99 1.62 -8.63 -22.92
N GLU A 100 1.11 -7.58 -23.55
CA GLU A 100 0.66 -7.50 -24.93
C GLU A 100 1.83 -7.23 -25.90
N GLY A 101 3.04 -7.00 -25.37
CA GLY A 101 4.26 -6.78 -26.16
C GLY A 101 4.48 -5.33 -26.60
N ALA A 102 3.63 -4.39 -26.18
CA ALA A 102 3.82 -2.96 -26.39
C ALA A 102 4.95 -2.44 -25.50
N GLU A 103 5.58 -1.32 -25.86
CA GLU A 103 6.56 -0.69 -24.97
C GLU A 103 5.85 -0.09 -23.75
N ASP A 104 6.31 -0.47 -22.57
CA ASP A 104 5.90 0.15 -21.32
C ASP A 104 6.72 1.43 -21.11
N LYS A 105 6.06 2.57 -21.02
CA LYS A 105 6.68 3.90 -21.07
C LYS A 105 6.67 4.57 -19.71
N MET A 106 7.62 5.48 -19.53
CA MET A 106 7.74 6.30 -18.34
C MET A 106 8.34 7.65 -18.72
N THR A 107 7.87 8.70 -18.08
CA THR A 107 8.32 10.08 -18.28
C THR A 107 8.69 10.72 -16.94
N SER A 108 9.21 11.94 -16.99
CA SER A 108 9.37 12.77 -15.79
C SER A 108 8.02 13.13 -15.15
N GLY A 109 6.92 13.08 -15.90
CA GLY A 109 5.57 13.30 -15.38
C GLY A 109 5.21 12.22 -14.36
N ASP A 110 5.44 10.94 -14.70
CA ASP A 110 5.17 9.80 -13.83
C ASP A 110 6.02 9.90 -12.54
N VAL A 111 7.32 10.18 -12.68
CA VAL A 111 8.25 10.30 -11.53
C VAL A 111 7.86 11.43 -10.58
N LEU A 112 7.64 12.64 -11.11
CA LEU A 112 7.37 13.82 -10.28
C LEU A 112 5.98 13.77 -9.66
N SER A 113 4.99 13.29 -10.42
CA SER A 113 3.64 13.06 -9.92
C SER A 113 3.63 12.01 -8.81
N ASN A 114 4.34 10.89 -9.00
CA ASN A 114 4.49 9.86 -7.98
C ASN A 114 5.08 10.42 -6.69
N ARG A 115 6.17 11.19 -6.78
CA ARG A 115 6.81 11.79 -5.61
C ARG A 115 5.82 12.65 -4.82
N LYS A 116 5.08 13.53 -5.49
CA LYS A 116 4.07 14.40 -4.85
C LYS A 116 2.98 13.60 -4.17
N MET A 117 2.37 12.66 -4.90
CA MET A 117 1.25 11.86 -4.40
C MET A 117 1.68 10.97 -3.23
N PHE A 118 2.75 10.20 -3.40
CA PHE A 118 3.25 9.26 -2.42
C PHE A 118 3.62 9.95 -1.11
N TYR A 119 4.43 11.02 -1.16
CA TYR A 119 4.90 11.65 0.05
C TYR A 119 3.84 12.49 0.75
N LEU A 120 2.87 13.07 0.05
CA LEU A 120 1.72 13.70 0.69
C LEU A 120 0.91 12.67 1.50
N LEU A 121 0.54 11.55 0.87
CA LEU A 121 -0.20 10.48 1.54
C LEU A 121 0.61 9.87 2.69
N LYS A 122 1.92 9.66 2.50
CA LYS A 122 2.78 9.06 3.52
C LYS A 122 3.02 9.98 4.71
N THR A 123 3.08 11.29 4.48
CA THR A 123 3.19 12.29 5.56
C THR A 123 1.88 12.40 6.34
N ALA A 124 0.74 12.42 5.64
CA ALA A 124 -0.58 12.49 6.26
C ALA A 124 -0.93 11.22 7.05
N PHE A 125 -0.57 10.04 6.53
CA PHE A 125 -0.85 8.75 7.17
C PHE A 125 0.38 7.85 7.23
N PRO A 126 1.29 8.06 8.20
CA PRO A 126 2.53 7.30 8.30
C PRO A 126 2.34 5.78 8.45
N SER A 127 1.25 5.35 9.09
CA SER A 127 0.95 3.94 9.36
C SER A 127 0.17 3.23 8.25
N VAL A 128 -0.34 3.96 7.25
CA VAL A 128 -1.10 3.38 6.14
C VAL A 128 -0.16 2.80 5.08
N GLN A 129 -0.52 1.64 4.52
CA GLN A 129 0.18 1.07 3.38
C GLN A 129 -0.21 1.81 2.11
N ILE A 130 0.80 2.31 1.37
CA ILE A 130 0.62 2.99 0.10
C ILE A 130 1.44 2.22 -0.95
N ASN A 131 0.76 1.75 -1.98
CA ASN A 131 1.35 1.11 -3.15
C ASN A 131 1.26 2.10 -4.32
N THR A 132 2.29 2.13 -5.15
CA THR A 132 2.35 2.96 -6.35
C THR A 132 2.88 2.12 -7.51
N GLU A 133 2.48 2.44 -8.73
CA GLU A 133 3.09 1.87 -9.94
C GLU A 133 4.59 2.18 -10.01
N GLU A 134 4.96 3.42 -9.68
CA GLU A 134 6.31 3.92 -9.88
C GLU A 134 7.26 3.61 -8.73
N HIS A 135 8.54 3.42 -9.03
CA HIS A 135 9.53 3.23 -7.99
C HIS A 135 9.67 4.49 -7.11
N VAL A 136 9.65 4.29 -5.79
CA VAL A 136 9.89 5.35 -4.81
C VAL A 136 11.37 5.40 -4.48
N ASP A 137 12.05 6.48 -4.85
CA ASP A 137 13.45 6.70 -4.46
C ASP A 137 13.53 7.14 -3.00
N ALA A 138 14.11 6.29 -2.16
CA ALA A 138 14.27 6.56 -0.73
C ALA A 138 15.19 7.77 -0.42
N ASN A 139 15.99 8.24 -1.39
CA ASN A 139 16.88 9.40 -1.24
C ASN A 139 16.22 10.71 -1.68
N ASP A 140 15.13 10.67 -2.46
CA ASP A 140 14.42 11.85 -2.95
C ASP A 140 13.11 12.07 -2.18
N LYS A 141 13.25 12.24 -0.87
CA LYS A 141 12.09 12.44 0.02
C LYS A 141 11.57 13.86 -0.06
N GLU A 142 10.26 13.99 -0.16
CA GLU A 142 9.56 15.26 0.00
C GLU A 142 8.76 15.24 1.31
N VAL A 143 8.80 16.31 2.10
CA VAL A 143 7.92 16.44 3.27
C VAL A 143 6.86 17.46 2.93
N ILE A 144 5.62 16.99 2.82
CA ILE A 144 4.48 17.80 2.42
C ILE A 144 3.50 17.82 3.57
N LEU A 145 3.39 18.98 4.23
CA LEU A 145 2.47 19.17 5.34
C LEU A 145 1.03 19.31 4.84
N TRP A 146 0.11 18.77 5.62
CA TRP A 146 -1.33 18.96 5.49
C TRP A 146 -1.86 19.66 6.75
N ASP A 147 -2.66 20.70 6.56
CA ASP A 147 -3.43 21.44 7.56
C ASP A 147 -4.65 20.70 8.19
N HIS A 148 -4.88 19.43 7.88
CA HIS A 148 -6.07 18.63 8.26
C HIS A 148 -7.43 19.24 7.87
N LYS A 149 -7.46 20.19 6.92
CA LYS A 149 -8.71 20.78 6.45
C LYS A 149 -9.42 19.85 5.44
N ILE A 150 -10.65 19.46 5.78
CA ILE A 150 -11.55 18.73 4.88
C ILE A 150 -12.36 19.75 4.05
N PRO A 151 -12.37 19.65 2.71
CA PRO A 151 -13.23 20.45 1.84
C PRO A 151 -14.73 20.38 2.20
N GLU A 152 -15.45 21.49 2.02
CA GLU A 152 -16.87 21.60 2.43
C GLU A 152 -17.81 20.67 1.64
N ASP A 153 -17.52 20.45 0.36
CA ASP A 153 -18.23 19.51 -0.50
C ASP A 153 -18.13 18.07 0.04
N ILE A 154 -16.94 17.64 0.47
CA ILE A 154 -16.77 16.34 1.13
C ILE A 154 -17.57 16.28 2.44
N LEU A 155 -17.56 17.35 3.25
CA LEU A 155 -18.31 17.40 4.50
C LEU A 155 -19.83 17.41 4.30
N LYS A 156 -20.31 17.97 3.18
CA LYS A 156 -21.74 17.99 2.81
C LYS A 156 -22.22 16.60 2.39
N GLU A 157 -21.43 15.88 1.60
CA GLU A 157 -21.78 14.54 1.11
C GLU A 157 -21.53 13.44 2.15
N ILE A 158 -20.49 13.59 2.99
CA ILE A 158 -20.10 12.61 4.02
C ILE A 158 -20.19 13.26 5.39
N THR A 159 -21.40 13.33 5.92
CA THR A 159 -21.71 14.03 7.17
C THR A 159 -21.16 13.33 8.41
N THR A 160 -21.07 11.99 8.37
CA THR A 160 -20.72 11.18 9.54
C THR A 160 -19.27 10.69 9.42
N PRO A 161 -18.40 10.99 10.41
CA PRO A 161 -17.06 10.43 10.47
C PRO A 161 -17.12 8.91 10.49
N LYS A 162 -16.16 8.29 9.80
CA LYS A 162 -15.94 6.85 9.92
C LYS A 162 -14.45 6.62 10.13
N GLU A 163 -14.12 6.26 11.36
CA GLU A 163 -12.77 5.86 11.71
C GLU A 163 -12.56 4.37 11.46
N VAL A 164 -11.39 4.03 10.94
CA VAL A 164 -10.93 2.65 10.74
C VAL A 164 -9.49 2.51 11.20
N PRO A 165 -9.04 1.32 11.64
CA PRO A 165 -7.64 1.10 11.99
C PRO A 165 -6.73 1.36 10.77
N ALA A 166 -5.62 2.08 10.94
CA ALA A 166 -4.70 2.39 9.84
C ALA A 166 -4.17 1.12 9.15
N GLU A 167 -3.89 0.03 9.90
CA GLU A 167 -3.42 -1.22 9.29
C GLU A 167 -4.47 -1.89 8.38
N SER A 168 -5.75 -1.55 8.54
CA SER A 168 -6.82 -2.07 7.69
C SER A 168 -6.91 -1.34 6.36
N VAL A 169 -6.21 -0.21 6.20
CA VAL A 169 -6.25 0.65 5.02
C VAL A 169 -5.09 0.34 4.10
N THR A 170 -5.41 0.19 2.81
CA THR A 170 -4.41 0.13 1.75
C THR A 170 -4.77 1.12 0.65
N VAL A 171 -3.79 1.89 0.21
CA VAL A 171 -3.93 2.88 -0.86
C VAL A 171 -3.14 2.41 -2.08
N TRP A 172 -3.72 2.58 -3.26
CA TRP A 172 -3.03 2.43 -4.55
C TRP A 172 -3.09 3.76 -5.27
N ILE A 173 -1.94 4.22 -5.76
CA ILE A 173 -1.87 5.41 -6.60
C ILE A 173 -1.38 5.03 -8.00
N ASP A 174 -2.01 5.66 -8.98
CA ASP A 174 -1.55 5.71 -10.35
C ASP A 174 -1.21 7.18 -10.63
N PRO A 175 0.09 7.53 -10.66
CA PRO A 175 0.53 8.91 -10.76
C PRO A 175 0.36 9.50 -12.15
N LEU A 176 0.20 8.68 -13.18
CA LEU A 176 -0.05 9.10 -14.55
C LEU A 176 -0.60 7.91 -15.34
N ASP A 177 -1.92 7.83 -15.44
CA ASP A 177 -2.57 6.86 -16.31
C ASP A 177 -2.57 7.33 -17.76
N ALA A 178 -2.50 6.38 -18.68
CA ALA A 178 -2.35 6.60 -20.11
C ALA A 178 -1.01 7.26 -20.50
N THR A 179 0.12 6.76 -19.98
CA THR A 179 1.47 7.28 -20.30
C THR A 179 1.77 7.28 -21.80
N GLN A 180 1.28 6.30 -22.56
CA GLN A 180 1.42 6.29 -24.02
C GLN A 180 0.75 7.50 -24.67
N GLU A 181 -0.54 7.72 -24.40
CA GLU A 181 -1.31 8.87 -24.86
C GLU A 181 -0.70 10.19 -24.37
N TYR A 182 -0.16 10.17 -23.16
CA TYR A 182 0.65 11.25 -22.62
C TYR A 182 1.99 11.40 -23.34
N THR A 183 2.56 10.44 -24.05
CA THR A 183 3.71 10.74 -24.95
C THR A 183 3.26 11.34 -26.28
N GLU A 184 2.04 11.04 -26.73
CA GLU A 184 1.49 11.40 -28.06
C GLU A 184 0.69 12.73 -28.10
N ASP A 185 0.71 13.51 -27.03
CA ASP A 185 -0.12 14.73 -26.90
C ASP A 185 -1.63 14.53 -26.84
N LEU A 186 -2.09 13.31 -26.52
CA LEU A 186 -3.50 12.97 -26.33
C LEU A 186 -3.98 13.23 -24.89
N ARG A 187 -3.85 14.48 -24.46
CA ARG A 187 -4.06 14.97 -23.07
C ARG A 187 -5.38 14.58 -22.41
N LYS A 188 -6.45 14.43 -23.20
CA LYS A 188 -7.81 14.16 -22.70
C LYS A 188 -7.98 12.78 -22.05
N TYR A 189 -7.05 11.86 -22.29
CA TYR A 189 -7.07 10.52 -21.69
C TYR A 189 -6.26 10.42 -20.40
N VAL A 190 -5.45 11.44 -20.11
CA VAL A 190 -4.51 11.41 -19.00
C VAL A 190 -5.26 11.65 -17.69
N THR A 191 -5.03 10.76 -16.72
CA THR A 191 -5.59 10.90 -15.37
C THR A 191 -4.53 10.63 -14.31
N THR A 192 -4.82 11.07 -13.09
CA THR A 192 -4.09 10.66 -11.90
C THR A 192 -5.10 10.08 -10.92
N MET A 193 -4.83 8.90 -10.37
CA MET A 193 -5.83 8.13 -9.63
C MET A 193 -5.35 7.74 -8.25
N VAL A 194 -6.31 7.66 -7.32
CA VAL A 194 -6.10 7.10 -5.99
C VAL A 194 -7.25 6.14 -5.68
N CYS A 195 -6.93 4.92 -5.27
CA CYS A 195 -7.88 3.94 -4.79
C CYS A 195 -7.58 3.61 -3.33
N VAL A 196 -8.60 3.58 -2.48
CA VAL A 196 -8.48 3.22 -1.07
C VAL A 196 -9.34 2.00 -0.78
N ALA A 197 -8.74 0.95 -0.23
CA ALA A 197 -9.44 -0.20 0.29
C ALA A 197 -9.33 -0.29 1.82
N VAL A 198 -10.40 -0.76 2.45
CA VAL A 198 -10.46 -1.10 3.87
C VAL A 198 -10.73 -2.60 3.98
N ASN A 199 -9.87 -3.33 4.67
CA ASN A 199 -9.92 -4.80 4.77
C ASN A 199 -10.00 -5.48 3.40
N GLY A 200 -9.20 -5.00 2.44
CA GLY A 200 -9.16 -5.52 1.07
C GLY A 200 -10.39 -5.20 0.21
N LYS A 201 -11.36 -4.42 0.70
CA LYS A 201 -12.53 -3.97 -0.07
C LYS A 201 -12.38 -2.52 -0.48
N PRO A 202 -12.45 -2.17 -1.78
CA PRO A 202 -12.38 -0.79 -2.23
C PRO A 202 -13.55 0.01 -1.67
N VAL A 203 -13.26 1.19 -1.10
CA VAL A 203 -14.26 2.06 -0.45
C VAL A 203 -14.18 3.52 -0.91
N LEU A 204 -13.03 3.99 -1.40
CA LEU A 204 -12.87 5.32 -1.99
C LEU A 204 -12.11 5.22 -3.32
N GLY A 205 -12.46 6.07 -4.27
CA GLY A 205 -11.78 6.22 -5.54
C GLY A 205 -11.77 7.69 -5.97
N VAL A 206 -10.60 8.18 -6.38
CA VAL A 206 -10.40 9.53 -6.91
C VAL A 206 -9.81 9.39 -8.29
N ILE A 207 -10.40 10.09 -9.26
CA ILE A 207 -9.89 10.22 -10.62
C ILE A 207 -9.83 11.71 -10.92
N HIS A 208 -8.62 12.23 -11.07
CA HIS A 208 -8.41 13.62 -11.48
C HIS A 208 -7.95 13.67 -12.93
N LYS A 209 -8.47 14.65 -13.70
CA LYS A 209 -8.17 14.86 -15.12
C LYS A 209 -7.35 16.15 -15.29
N PRO A 210 -6.00 16.08 -15.34
CA PRO A 210 -5.14 17.26 -15.27
C PRO A 210 -5.30 18.23 -16.45
N PHE A 211 -5.88 17.80 -17.57
CA PHE A 211 -6.03 18.65 -18.76
C PHE A 211 -7.48 19.01 -19.07
N SER A 212 -8.40 18.78 -18.12
CA SER A 212 -9.78 19.24 -18.24
C SER A 212 -10.06 20.39 -17.29
N GLU A 213 -11.02 21.23 -17.63
CA GLU A 213 -11.45 22.36 -16.78
C GLU A 213 -12.27 21.92 -15.56
N TYR A 214 -12.57 20.63 -15.43
CA TYR A 214 -13.34 20.07 -14.33
C TYR A 214 -12.45 19.16 -13.47
N THR A 215 -12.57 19.28 -12.15
CA THR A 215 -12.04 18.33 -11.17
C THR A 215 -13.22 17.76 -10.38
#